data_AF-A0A2V2YLT0-F1
#
_entry.id   AF-A0A2V2YLT0-F1
#
_cell.length_a   1.000
_cell.length_b   1.000
_cell.length_c   1.000
_cell.angle_alpha   90.00
_cell.angle_beta   90.00
_cell.angle_gamma   90.00
#
_symmetry.space_group_name_H-M   'P 1'
#
loop_
_entity.id
_entity.type
_entity.pdbx_description
1 polymer ?
#
loop_
_entity_poly.entity_id
_entity_poly.type
_entity_poly.pdbx_seq_one_letter_code
_entity_poly.pdbx_strand_id
1 'polypeptide(L)' 'MDLKLLLPLIILQALLLIIALVDIIRRDSSRIRGPKVIWVLVSIFIQMFGPLAYLIFGRKKY' A
#
# COMPACT_ATOMS: atom_id res chain seq x y z
N MET A 1 14.73 22.45 10.45
CA MET A 1 13.57 22.01 9.64
C MET A 1 12.41 21.81 10.58
N ASP A 2 11.34 22.57 10.41
CA ASP A 2 10.14 22.42 11.25
C ASP A 2 9.44 21.09 10.95
N LEU A 3 9.24 20.27 11.98
CA LEU A 3 8.53 18.98 11.87
C LEU A 3 7.13 19.12 11.25
N LYS A 4 6.53 20.31 11.39
CA LYS A 4 5.24 20.69 10.80
C LYS A 4 5.20 20.59 9.27
N LEU A 5 6.35 20.72 8.60
CA LEU A 5 6.45 20.58 7.14
C LEU A 5 6.38 19.11 6.67
N LEU A 6 6.76 18.15 7.53
CA LEU A 6 6.75 16.73 7.22
C LEU A 6 5.42 16.06 7.58
N LEU A 7 4.63 16.67 8.46
CA LEU A 7 3.32 16.20 8.90
C LEU A 7 2.39 15.80 7.74
N PRO A 8 2.20 16.62 6.68
CA PRO A 8 1.37 16.25 5.54
C PRO A 8 1.87 15.00 4.81
N LEU A 9 3.19 14.86 4.65
CA LEU A 9 3.81 13.73 3.98
C LEU A 9 3.64 12.43 4.77
N ILE A 10 3.82 12.50 6.09
CA ILE A 10 3.63 11.35 7.00
C ILE A 10 2.17 10.91 6.99
N ILE A 11 1.22 11.84 7.05
CA ILE A 11 -0.22 11.55 6.97
C ILE A 11 -0.55 10.88 5.64
N LEU A 12 -0.05 11.43 4.52
CA LEU A 12 -0.25 10.85 3.20
C LEU A 12 0.30 9.42 3.11
N GLN A 13 1.51 9.19 3.63
CA GLN A 13 2.14 7.88 3.66
C GLN A 13 1.32 6.88 4.50
N ALA A 14 0.86 7.28 5.68
CA ALA A 14 0.04 6.45 6.54
C ALA A 14 -1.31 6.10 5.89
N LEU A 15 -1.98 7.08 5.29
CA LEU A 15 -3.24 6.86 4.55
C LEU A 15 -3.04 5.89 3.39
N LEU A 16 -1.96 6.06 2.62
CA LEU A 16 -1.65 5.20 1.49
C LEU A 16 -1.41 3.75 1.92
N LEU A 17 -0.66 3.55 3.00
CA LEU A 17 -0.44 2.24 3.59
C LEU A 17 -1.75 1.60 4.07
N ILE A 18 -2.58 2.34 4.80
CA ILE A 18 -3.87 1.85 5.28
C ILE A 18 -4.76 1.45 4.11
N ILE A 19 -4.87 2.30 3.10
CA ILE A 19 -5.67 2.03 1.89
C ILE A 19 -5.17 0.75 1.21
N ALA A 20 -3.86 0.61 1.00
CA ALA A 20 -3.29 -0.59 0.38
C ALA A 20 -3.57 -1.85 1.20
N LEU A 21 -3.34 -1.82 2.52
CA LEU A 21 -3.58 -2.97 3.39
C LEU A 21 -5.06 -3.38 3.44
N VAL A 22 -5.96 -2.41 3.61
CA VAL A 22 -7.40 -2.65 3.59
C VAL A 22 -7.83 -3.25 2.25
N ASP A 23 -7.31 -2.73 1.14
CA ASP A 23 -7.58 -3.26 -0.19
C ASP A 23 -7.06 -4.69 -0.35
N ILE A 24 -5.82 -5.00 0.07
CA ILE A 24 -5.24 -6.37 0.02
C ILE A 24 -6.11 -7.37 0.80
N ILE A 25 -6.53 -6.99 2.01
CA ILE A 25 -7.28 -7.87 2.90
C ILE A 25 -8.67 -8.13 2.31
N ARG A 26 -9.39 -7.07 1.90
CA ARG A 26 -10.77 -7.16 1.42
C ARG A 26 -10.91 -7.73 0.01
N ARG A 27 -9.91 -7.53 -0.85
CA ARG A 27 -9.98 -7.95 -2.25
C ARG A 27 -9.79 -9.46 -2.37
N ASP A 28 -10.55 -10.09 -3.24
CA ASP A 28 -10.46 -11.54 -3.45
C ASP A 28 -9.07 -11.97 -3.95
N SER A 29 -8.58 -13.13 -3.51
CA SER A 29 -7.23 -13.61 -3.86
C SER A 29 -7.07 -13.81 -5.38
N SER A 30 -8.14 -14.17 -6.08
CA SER A 30 -8.16 -14.30 -7.54
C SER A 30 -7.89 -12.97 -8.27
N ARG A 31 -8.27 -11.85 -7.64
CA ARG A 31 -8.14 -10.47 -8.14
C ARG A 31 -6.83 -9.78 -7.75
N ILE A 32 -5.94 -10.49 -7.06
CA ILE A 32 -4.59 -10.00 -6.72
C ILE A 32 -3.57 -10.79 -7.56
N ARG A 33 -2.52 -10.09 -8.01
CA ARG A 33 -1.42 -10.73 -8.76
C ARG A 33 -0.45 -11.41 -7.81
N GLY A 34 -0.56 -12.72 -7.66
CA GLY A 34 0.30 -13.50 -6.75
C GLY A 34 -0.21 -13.51 -5.30
N PRO A 35 0.59 -14.03 -4.35
CA PRO A 35 0.17 -14.20 -2.96
C PRO A 35 -0.12 -12.87 -2.25
N LYS A 36 -1.25 -12.79 -1.52
CA LYS A 36 -1.61 -11.63 -0.70
C LYS A 36 -0.51 -11.25 0.29
N VAL A 37 0.12 -12.25 0.91
CA VAL A 37 1.16 -12.05 1.93
C VAL A 37 2.34 -11.25 1.38
N ILE A 38 2.75 -11.51 0.13
CA ILE A 38 3.85 -10.77 -0.50
C ILE A 38 3.50 -9.28 -0.60
N TRP A 39 2.27 -8.96 -1.00
CA TRP A 39 1.84 -7.56 -1.11
C TRP A 39 1.71 -6.85 0.24
N VAL A 40 1.32 -7.56 1.29
CA VAL A 40 1.33 -7.02 2.67
C VAL A 40 2.76 -6.69 3.09
N LEU A 41 3.70 -7.64 2.92
CA LEU A 41 5.11 -7.44 3.28
C LEU A 41 5.71 -6.30 2.47
N VAL A 42 5.52 -6.28 1.15
CA VAL A 42 6.00 -5.20 0.28
C VAL A 42 5.45 -3.85 0.73
N SER A 43 4.16 -3.76 1.07
CA SER A 43 3.54 -2.51 1.51
C SER A 43 4.12 -1.99 2.84
N ILE A 44 4.48 -2.88 3.76
CA ILE A 44 5.03 -2.51 5.08
C ILE A 44 6.53 -2.19 5.00
N PHE A 45 7.31 -3.02 4.31
CA PHE A 45 8.78 -2.93 4.32
C PHE A 45 9.35 -1.92 3.31
N ILE A 46 8.63 -1.63 2.21
CA ILE A 46 9.10 -0.70 1.17
C ILE A 46 8.44 0.70 1.31
N GLN A 47 7.93 1.02 2.51
CA GLN A 47 7.43 2.35 2.88
C GLN A 47 6.43 2.95 1.88
N MET A 48 6.76 4.06 1.19
CA MET A 48 5.86 4.70 0.23
C MET A 48 5.72 3.90 -1.07
N PHE A 49 6.81 3.26 -1.52
CA PHE A 49 6.83 2.55 -2.80
C PHE A 49 6.08 1.22 -2.75
N GLY A 50 6.03 0.55 -1.59
CA GLY A 50 5.31 -0.71 -1.43
C GLY A 50 3.80 -0.63 -1.70
N PRO A 51 3.06 0.24 -0.98
CA PRO A 51 1.65 0.52 -1.20
C PRO A 51 1.37 1.01 -2.63
N LEU A 52 2.22 1.89 -3.18
CA LEU A 52 2.10 2.34 -4.58
C LEU A 52 2.22 1.17 -5.55
N ALA A 53 3.24 0.31 -5.38
CA ALA A 53 3.46 -0.85 -6.23
C ALA A 53 2.27 -1.81 -6.16
N TYR A 54 1.70 -2.05 -4.97
CA TYR A 54 0.48 -2.85 -4.85
C TYR A 54 -0.71 -2.22 -5.60
N LEU A 55 -0.97 -0.93 -5.38
CA LEU A 55 -2.12 -0.26 -5.97
C LEU A 55 -2.01 -0.16 -7.50
N ILE A 56 -0.80 -0.09 -8.06
CA ILE A 56 -0.58 0.00 -9.51
C ILE A 56 -0.50 -1.40 -10.15
N PHE A 57 0.34 -2.28 -9.59
CA PHE A 57 0.69 -3.55 -10.21
C PHE A 57 0.05 -4.77 -9.54
N GLY A 58 -0.23 -4.72 -8.24
CA GLY A 58 -0.78 -5.85 -7.48
C GLY A 58 -2.25 -6.13 -7.74
N ARG A 59 -3.02 -5.12 -8.15
CA ARG A 59 -4.45 -5.23 -8.46
C ARG A 59 -4.66 -5.74 -9.88
N LYS A 60 -5.44 -6.81 -10.06
CA LYS A 60 -5.99 -7.16 -11.37
C LYS A 60 -7.23 -6.29 -11.64
N LYS A 61 -7.22 -5.58 -12.77
CA LYS A 61 -8.39 -4.93 -13.37
C LYS A 61 -8.86 -5.85 -14.50
N TYR A 62 -9.85 -6.68 -14.21
CA TYR A 62 -10.63 -7.44 -15.20
C TYR A 62 -12.09 -7.27 -14.83
#